data_AF-A0A8C6XQL3-F1
#
_entry.id   AF-A0A8C6XQL3-F1
#
_cell.length_a   1.000
_cell.length_b   1.000
_cell.length_c   1.000
_cell.angle_alpha   90.00
_cell.angle_beta   90.00
_cell.angle_gamma   90.00
#
_symmetry.space_group_name_H-M   'P 1'
#
loop_
_entity.id
_entity.type
_entity.pdbx_description
1 polymer ?
#
loop_
_entity_poly.entity_id
_entity_poly.type
_entity_poly.pdbx_seq_one_letter_code
_entity_poly.pdbx_strand_id
1 'polypeptide(L)'
;ERLLRSSPALEEEQDPDQEGSPEANLRARLLGERVARSLRVEPERWLRCLESAEARLLLRAFLDSEPAGRLLFVTQGTAGQLALAEELVLAPTAGRSSKGVFLLRLASGPLGSPPAPGQLLYGDLSVATLDQLATLVEEVMMPLLVNQRNHNSWPNVVSQDIIHHVCSLKRSVFVMVGQIRGKTLLSLPIEPERERYINSDNEKNTELVDKSIIHAIESSVIEWTHQIQNVLKRQSSELLLQGKDPHPKVELDFWKNRYEDLQCIYSQLKARRILTMLELLDKVQSTYYPAFKSIFSDVEAGKAVKFWIIVIKHRLLL
;
A
#
# COMPACT_ATOMS: atom_id res chain seq x y z
N GLU A 1 -9.87 50.34 -69.52
CA GLU A 1 -11.23 49.94 -69.15
C GLU A 1 -11.27 48.47 -68.74
N ARG A 2 -11.90 48.20 -67.59
CA ARG A 2 -12.68 47.01 -67.19
C ARG A 2 -12.10 45.61 -67.49
N LEU A 3 -11.61 44.91 -66.47
CA LEU A 3 -12.35 43.98 -65.57
C LEU A 3 -12.57 42.61 -66.22
N LEU A 4 -11.90 41.58 -65.67
CA LEU A 4 -12.57 40.49 -64.95
C LEU A 4 -11.53 39.69 -64.15
N ARG A 5 -11.75 39.68 -62.83
CA ARG A 5 -11.05 38.88 -61.82
C ARG A 5 -11.45 37.41 -61.97
N SER A 6 -10.51 36.51 -61.78
CA SER A 6 -10.79 35.18 -61.20
C SER A 6 -9.77 34.91 -60.11
N SER A 7 -10.27 34.88 -58.87
CA SER A 7 -9.55 34.68 -57.61
C SER A 7 -8.76 33.36 -57.57
N PRO A 8 -7.63 33.30 -56.85
CA PRO A 8 -7.10 32.03 -56.38
C PRO A 8 -8.01 31.52 -55.25
N ALA A 9 -8.28 30.21 -55.27
CA ALA A 9 -8.99 29.52 -54.21
C ALA A 9 -8.28 29.76 -52.88
N LEU A 10 -9.04 30.21 -51.90
CA LEU A 10 -8.62 30.29 -50.51
C LEU A 10 -8.37 28.85 -50.05
N GLU A 11 -7.12 28.54 -49.73
CA GLU A 11 -6.80 27.46 -48.80
C GLU A 11 -7.53 27.78 -47.50
N GLU A 12 -8.56 27.00 -47.17
CA GLU A 12 -9.15 27.02 -45.85
C GLU A 12 -8.06 26.55 -44.86
N GLU A 13 -7.47 27.50 -44.14
CA GLU A 13 -6.76 27.24 -42.90
C GLU A 13 -7.72 26.48 -41.99
N GLN A 14 -7.50 25.17 -41.85
CA GLN A 14 -8.13 24.37 -40.81
C GLN A 14 -7.61 24.86 -39.45
N ASP A 15 -8.46 25.64 -38.79
CA ASP A 15 -8.36 25.99 -37.38
C ASP A 15 -8.24 24.69 -36.54
N PRO A 16 -7.14 24.47 -35.78
CA PRO A 16 -6.88 23.20 -35.09
C PRO A 16 -7.82 22.96 -33.89
N ASP A 17 -8.72 23.91 -33.58
CA ASP A 17 -9.58 23.86 -32.39
C ASP A 17 -10.97 23.26 -32.64
N GLN A 18 -11.27 22.69 -33.82
CA GLN A 18 -12.49 21.89 -34.05
C GLN A 18 -12.23 20.37 -33.96
N GLU A 19 -11.54 19.91 -32.92
CA GLU A 19 -11.71 18.52 -32.49
C GLU A 19 -13.03 18.38 -31.73
N GLY A 20 -13.92 17.55 -32.28
CA GLY A 20 -15.30 17.37 -31.81
C GLY A 20 -15.44 17.13 -30.31
N SER A 21 -16.67 17.34 -29.82
CA SER A 21 -17.11 17.04 -28.45
C SER A 21 -16.41 15.79 -27.88
N PRO A 22 -15.99 15.76 -26.61
CA PRO A 22 -15.41 14.57 -25.98
C PRO A 22 -16.32 13.32 -26.09
N GLU A 23 -17.62 13.51 -26.37
CA GLU A 23 -18.59 12.47 -26.68
C GLU A 23 -18.37 11.79 -28.05
N ALA A 24 -17.76 12.50 -29.00
CA ALA A 24 -17.43 12.01 -30.34
C ALA A 24 -16.11 11.22 -30.37
N ASN A 25 -15.24 11.39 -29.36
CA ASN A 25 -13.98 10.66 -29.30
C ASN A 25 -14.22 9.19 -28.92
N LEU A 26 -14.13 8.30 -29.90
CA LEU A 26 -14.34 6.85 -29.73
C LEU A 26 -13.47 6.25 -28.61
N ARG A 27 -12.25 6.76 -28.42
CA ARG A 27 -11.32 6.30 -27.36
C ARG A 27 -11.86 6.63 -25.98
N ALA A 28 -12.36 7.86 -25.79
CA ALA A 28 -12.98 8.31 -24.56
C ALA A 28 -14.23 7.49 -24.22
N ARG A 29 -15.05 7.16 -25.23
CA ARG A 29 -16.24 6.32 -25.05
C ARG A 29 -15.91 4.90 -24.61
N LEU A 30 -14.95 4.25 -25.27
CA LEU A 30 -14.52 2.88 -24.92
C LEU A 30 -13.92 2.80 -23.51
N LEU A 31 -13.16 3.83 -23.08
CA LEU A 31 -12.68 3.92 -21.70
C LEU A 31 -13.85 4.12 -20.73
N GLY A 32 -14.78 5.02 -21.05
CA GLY A 32 -15.99 5.25 -20.26
C GLY A 32 -16.84 4.01 -20.04
N GLU A 33 -17.05 3.19 -21.07
CA GLU A 33 -17.77 1.91 -20.96
C GLU A 33 -17.07 0.92 -20.01
N ARG A 34 -15.74 0.87 -20.04
CA ARG A 34 -14.95 0.02 -19.12
C ARG A 34 -15.06 0.50 -17.68
N VAL A 35 -14.91 1.81 -17.47
CA VAL A 35 -15.06 2.46 -16.16
C VAL A 35 -16.46 2.23 -15.60
N ALA A 36 -17.49 2.48 -16.41
CA ALA A 36 -18.89 2.29 -16.02
C ALA A 36 -19.18 0.85 -15.60
N ARG A 37 -18.67 -0.14 -16.36
CA ARG A 37 -18.81 -1.57 -16.06
C ARG A 37 -18.13 -1.96 -14.75
N SER A 38 -16.89 -1.52 -14.53
CA SER A 38 -16.13 -1.83 -13.31
C SER A 38 -16.75 -1.18 -12.07
N LEU A 39 -17.08 0.12 -12.15
CA LEU A 39 -17.68 0.86 -11.04
C LEU A 39 -19.16 0.53 -10.83
N ARG A 40 -19.80 -0.15 -11.79
CA ARG A 40 -21.25 -0.45 -11.80
C ARG A 40 -22.09 0.83 -11.71
N VAL A 41 -21.75 1.80 -12.56
CA VAL A 41 -22.46 3.08 -12.66
C VAL A 41 -23.04 3.26 -14.06
N GLU A 42 -24.08 4.09 -14.16
CA GLU A 42 -24.65 4.45 -15.46
C GLU A 42 -23.62 5.15 -16.36
N PRO A 43 -23.54 4.83 -17.66
CA PRO A 43 -22.62 5.47 -18.60
C PRO A 43 -22.75 6.99 -18.66
N GLU A 44 -23.95 7.52 -18.41
CA GLU A 44 -24.21 8.97 -18.32
C GLU A 44 -23.38 9.68 -17.26
N ARG A 45 -22.96 8.97 -16.19
CA ARG A 45 -22.12 9.56 -15.15
C ARG A 45 -20.70 9.82 -15.62
N TRP A 46 -20.22 9.02 -16.58
CA TRP A 46 -18.95 9.29 -17.26
C TRP A 46 -19.06 10.56 -18.10
N LEU A 47 -20.15 10.71 -18.87
CA LEU A 47 -20.38 11.91 -19.67
C LEU A 47 -20.46 13.17 -18.80
N ARG A 48 -21.24 13.11 -17.71
CA ARG A 48 -21.33 14.21 -16.72
C ARG A 48 -19.97 14.57 -16.11
N CYS A 49 -19.11 13.58 -15.88
CA CYS A 49 -17.75 13.83 -15.39
C CYS A 49 -16.91 14.64 -16.39
N LEU A 50 -17.07 14.36 -17.69
CA LEU A 50 -16.38 15.04 -18.77
C LEU A 50 -16.94 16.45 -19.09
N GLU A 51 -18.01 16.89 -18.44
CA GLU A 51 -18.43 18.30 -18.51
C GLU A 51 -17.39 19.22 -17.85
N SER A 52 -16.69 18.72 -16.83
CA SER A 52 -15.59 19.43 -16.18
C SER A 52 -14.41 19.66 -17.14
N ALA A 53 -13.93 20.90 -17.22
CA ALA A 53 -12.75 21.25 -18.01
C ALA A 53 -11.50 20.52 -17.54
N GLU A 54 -11.34 20.36 -16.22
CA GLU A 54 -10.22 19.66 -15.61
C GLU A 54 -10.21 18.17 -16.01
N ALA A 55 -11.35 17.50 -15.91
CA ALA A 55 -11.48 16.09 -16.30
C ALA A 55 -11.16 15.86 -17.79
N ARG A 56 -11.58 16.79 -18.67
CA ARG A 56 -11.25 16.74 -20.10
C ARG A 56 -9.76 16.91 -20.37
N LEU A 57 -9.11 17.82 -19.66
CA LEU A 57 -7.66 18.01 -19.78
C LEU A 57 -6.92 16.74 -19.35
N LEU A 58 -7.27 16.16 -18.20
CA LEU A 58 -6.68 14.91 -17.71
C LEU A 58 -6.89 13.75 -18.70
N LEU A 59 -8.11 13.62 -19.24
CA LEU A 59 -8.42 12.57 -20.21
C LEU A 59 -7.66 12.75 -21.53
N ARG A 60 -7.62 13.96 -22.10
CA ARG A 60 -6.85 14.26 -23.31
C ARG A 60 -5.38 13.97 -23.10
N ALA A 61 -4.84 14.44 -21.98
CA ALA A 61 -3.46 14.21 -21.64
C ALA A 61 -3.17 12.71 -21.43
N PHE A 62 -4.11 11.92 -20.91
CA PHE A 62 -3.99 10.46 -20.86
C PHE A 62 -4.00 9.81 -22.26
N LEU A 63 -4.90 10.25 -23.15
CA LEU A 63 -5.10 9.69 -24.48
C LEU A 63 -3.97 10.01 -25.47
N ASP A 64 -3.43 11.23 -25.40
CA ASP A 64 -2.61 11.81 -26.47
C ASP A 64 -1.15 12.07 -26.06
N SER A 65 -0.78 11.81 -24.79
CA SER A 65 0.58 12.05 -24.30
C SER A 65 1.64 11.20 -25.02
N GLU A 66 2.88 11.67 -25.04
CA GLU A 66 4.00 10.96 -25.68
C GLU A 66 4.71 9.93 -24.76
N PRO A 67 5.03 10.22 -23.48
CA PRO A 67 5.72 9.23 -22.62
C PRO A 67 4.79 8.09 -22.15
N ALA A 68 5.22 6.84 -22.31
CA ALA A 68 4.60 5.68 -21.65
C ALA A 68 4.56 5.86 -20.11
N GLY A 69 3.68 5.09 -19.44
CA GLY A 69 3.61 5.06 -17.98
C GLY A 69 2.62 6.03 -17.35
N ARG A 70 1.81 6.75 -18.14
CA ARG A 70 0.80 7.66 -17.58
C ARG A 70 -0.31 6.87 -16.89
N LEU A 71 -0.63 7.30 -15.67
CA LEU A 71 -1.71 6.76 -14.84
C LEU A 71 -2.90 7.72 -14.84
N LEU A 72 -4.10 7.15 -14.89
CA LEU A 72 -5.34 7.86 -14.66
C LEU A 72 -6.19 7.05 -13.69
N PHE A 73 -6.56 7.69 -12.59
CA PHE A 73 -7.49 7.17 -11.60
C PHE A 73 -8.87 7.74 -11.87
N VAL A 74 -9.88 6.86 -11.85
CA VAL A 74 -11.28 7.26 -11.86
C VAL A 74 -11.91 6.77 -10.57
N THR A 75 -12.36 7.70 -9.74
CA THR A 75 -12.91 7.38 -8.42
C THR A 75 -14.37 7.78 -8.30
N GLN A 76 -15.12 7.04 -7.49
CA GLN A 76 -16.55 7.26 -7.28
C GLN A 76 -16.84 7.93 -5.92
N GLY A 77 -17.31 9.17 -5.95
CA GLY A 77 -17.72 9.89 -4.74
C GLY A 77 -19.00 9.33 -4.09
N THR A 78 -19.38 9.90 -2.95
CA THR A 78 -20.49 9.40 -2.11
C THR A 78 -21.88 9.50 -2.76
N ALA A 79 -22.11 10.51 -3.61
CA ALA A 79 -23.32 10.62 -4.42
C ALA A 79 -23.19 9.88 -5.77
N GLY A 80 -22.12 9.10 -5.94
CA GLY A 80 -21.86 8.30 -7.12
C GLY A 80 -21.33 9.08 -8.32
N GLN A 81 -20.98 10.35 -8.14
CA GLN A 81 -20.24 11.18 -9.10
C GLN A 81 -18.85 10.61 -9.36
N LEU A 82 -18.34 10.77 -10.58
CA LEU A 82 -17.00 10.34 -10.94
C LEU A 82 -16.03 11.52 -10.89
N ALA A 83 -14.78 11.25 -10.52
CA ALA A 83 -13.68 12.20 -10.57
C ALA A 83 -12.45 11.54 -11.17
N LEU A 84 -11.71 12.30 -11.99
CA LEU A 84 -10.44 11.90 -12.61
C LEU A 84 -9.29 12.51 -11.81
N ALA A 85 -8.21 11.75 -11.64
CA ALA A 85 -6.97 12.23 -11.01
C ALA A 85 -5.75 11.48 -11.55
N GLU A 86 -4.58 12.13 -11.55
CA GLU A 86 -3.29 11.47 -11.88
C GLU A 86 -2.66 10.80 -10.66
N GLU A 87 -3.03 11.25 -9.46
CA GLU A 87 -2.53 10.72 -8.19
C GLU A 87 -3.70 10.26 -7.32
N LEU A 88 -3.51 9.12 -6.62
CA LEU A 88 -4.49 8.60 -5.69
C LEU A 88 -4.23 9.16 -4.28
N VAL A 89 -5.11 10.04 -3.81
CA VAL A 89 -5.04 10.58 -2.45
C VAL A 89 -5.68 9.60 -1.46
N LEU A 90 -4.85 8.96 -0.63
CA LEU A 90 -5.29 8.10 0.47
C LEU A 90 -5.44 8.94 1.75
N ALA A 91 -6.66 9.33 2.11
CA ALA A 91 -6.90 10.15 3.30
C ALA A 91 -6.60 9.34 4.59
N PRO A 92 -5.78 9.86 5.54
CA PRO A 92 -5.39 9.12 6.76
C PRO A 92 -6.52 8.94 7.79
N THR A 93 -7.54 9.79 7.79
CA THR A 93 -8.50 9.93 8.92
C THR A 93 -9.98 9.80 8.53
N ALA A 94 -10.29 9.56 7.27
CA ALA A 94 -11.65 9.27 6.82
C ALA A 94 -11.66 7.90 6.14
N GLY A 95 -12.14 6.88 6.85
CA GLY A 95 -12.14 5.48 6.44
C GLY A 95 -13.02 5.13 5.25
N ARG A 96 -13.00 5.92 4.18
CA ARG A 96 -13.60 5.59 2.89
C ARG A 96 -12.73 6.19 1.79
N SER A 97 -11.77 5.42 1.25
CA SER A 97 -11.38 5.71 -0.13
C SER A 97 -12.57 5.34 -1.02
N SER A 98 -12.79 6.11 -2.06
CA SER A 98 -13.82 5.82 -3.04
C SER A 98 -13.44 4.57 -3.83
N LYS A 99 -14.42 3.71 -4.14
CA LYS A 99 -14.20 2.65 -5.14
C LYS A 99 -13.70 3.31 -6.42
N GLY A 100 -12.67 2.74 -7.03
CA GLY A 100 -12.03 3.35 -8.18
C GLY A 100 -11.59 2.35 -9.23
N VAL A 101 -11.06 2.88 -10.32
CA VAL A 101 -10.38 2.17 -11.40
C VAL A 101 -9.10 2.90 -11.68
N PHE A 102 -8.01 2.16 -11.91
CA PHE A 102 -6.81 2.72 -12.49
C PHE A 102 -6.69 2.31 -13.95
N LEU A 103 -6.17 3.22 -14.77
CA LEU A 103 -5.83 3.03 -16.16
C LEU A 103 -4.36 3.39 -16.31
N LEU A 104 -3.54 2.44 -16.76
CA LEU A 104 -2.10 2.61 -16.97
C LEU A 104 -1.78 2.42 -18.44
N ARG A 105 -1.14 3.42 -19.03
CA ARG A 105 -0.62 3.30 -20.39
C ARG A 105 0.76 2.65 -20.38
N LEU A 106 0.91 1.57 -21.14
CA LEU A 106 2.15 0.79 -21.21
C LEU A 106 3.01 1.14 -22.44
N ALA A 107 2.41 1.72 -23.48
CA ALA A 107 3.09 2.14 -24.71
C ALA A 107 3.22 3.67 -24.80
N SER A 108 4.21 4.13 -25.57
CA SER A 108 4.37 5.53 -25.95
C SER A 108 3.44 5.89 -27.12
N GLY A 109 3.16 7.18 -27.27
CA GLY A 109 2.26 7.70 -28.30
C GLY A 109 0.76 7.59 -27.96
N PRO A 110 -0.11 8.01 -28.89
CA PRO A 110 -1.55 8.09 -28.65
C PRO A 110 -2.17 6.71 -28.50
N LEU A 111 -3.14 6.60 -27.57
CA LEU A 111 -3.85 5.35 -27.35
C LEU A 111 -4.70 5.01 -28.58
N GLY A 112 -4.64 3.76 -29.06
CA GLY A 112 -5.46 3.29 -30.18
C GLY A 112 -6.95 3.14 -29.84
N SER A 113 -7.78 2.96 -30.87
CA SER A 113 -9.23 2.71 -30.75
C SER A 113 -9.66 1.49 -31.57
N PRO A 114 -9.83 0.29 -30.96
CA PRO A 114 -9.53 -0.05 -29.57
C PRO A 114 -8.01 -0.07 -29.29
N PRO A 115 -7.59 -0.03 -28.00
CA PRO A 115 -6.17 -0.18 -27.65
C PRO A 115 -5.63 -1.53 -28.11
N ALA A 116 -4.44 -1.54 -28.70
CA ALA A 116 -3.77 -2.77 -29.07
C ALA A 116 -3.37 -3.58 -27.81
N PRO A 117 -3.18 -4.92 -27.93
CA PRO A 117 -2.71 -5.74 -26.81
C PRO A 117 -1.44 -5.14 -26.19
N GLY A 118 -1.44 -4.98 -24.86
CA GLY A 118 -0.31 -4.41 -24.14
C GLY A 118 -0.15 -2.89 -24.22
N GLN A 119 -1.08 -2.12 -24.80
CA GLN A 119 -1.07 -0.65 -24.73
C GLN A 119 -1.70 -0.08 -23.45
N LEU A 120 -2.68 -0.79 -22.88
CA LEU A 120 -3.47 -0.36 -21.73
C LEU A 120 -3.59 -1.49 -20.71
N LEU A 121 -3.13 -1.23 -19.48
CA LEU A 121 -3.46 -2.01 -18.29
C LEU A 121 -4.54 -1.28 -17.52
N TYR A 122 -5.51 -2.01 -16.96
CA TYR A 122 -6.52 -1.42 -16.09
C TYR A 122 -6.90 -2.39 -14.99
N GLY A 123 -7.39 -1.86 -13.87
CA GLY A 123 -7.82 -2.67 -12.76
C GLY A 123 -8.63 -1.89 -11.74
N ASP A 124 -9.32 -2.65 -10.89
CA ASP A 124 -10.22 -2.12 -9.87
C ASP A 124 -9.46 -1.73 -8.61
N LEU A 125 -9.88 -0.64 -7.98
CA LEU A 125 -9.40 -0.16 -6.69
C LEU A 125 -10.51 -0.28 -5.65
N SER A 126 -10.20 -1.02 -4.58
CA SER A 126 -11.03 -1.15 -3.38
C SER A 126 -11.00 0.12 -2.54
N VAL A 127 -12.08 0.30 -1.77
CA VAL A 127 -12.23 1.28 -0.67
C VAL A 127 -11.14 1.13 0.40
N ALA A 128 -10.54 -0.07 0.50
CA ALA A 128 -9.39 -0.35 1.34
C ALA A 128 -8.20 -0.73 0.45
N THR A 129 -7.69 0.22 -0.33
CA THR A 129 -6.68 -0.02 -1.38
C THR A 129 -5.40 -0.66 -0.84
N LEU A 130 -4.98 -0.30 0.37
CA LEU A 130 -3.80 -0.88 1.01
C LEU A 130 -4.04 -2.32 1.49
N ASP A 131 -5.25 -2.63 1.95
CA ASP A 131 -5.64 -4.00 2.29
C ASP A 131 -5.72 -4.86 1.01
N GLN A 132 -6.19 -4.28 -0.10
CA GLN A 132 -6.13 -4.92 -1.41
C GLN A 132 -4.68 -5.19 -1.84
N LEU A 133 -3.75 -4.26 -1.63
CA LEU A 133 -2.32 -4.48 -1.89
C LEU A 133 -1.77 -5.62 -1.03
N ALA A 134 -2.08 -5.64 0.26
CA ALA A 134 -1.66 -6.73 1.14
C ALA A 134 -2.21 -8.09 0.68
N THR A 135 -3.48 -8.12 0.29
CA THR A 135 -4.12 -9.33 -0.26
C THR A 135 -3.49 -9.75 -1.59
N LEU A 136 -3.20 -8.80 -2.49
CA LEU A 136 -2.52 -9.08 -3.76
C LEU A 136 -1.14 -9.69 -3.52
N VAL A 137 -0.37 -9.13 -2.59
CA VAL A 137 0.96 -9.67 -2.27
C VAL A 137 0.84 -11.07 -1.67
N GLU A 138 -0.04 -11.28 -0.70
CA GLU A 138 -0.19 -12.56 0.02
C GLU A 138 -0.79 -13.68 -0.85
N GLU A 139 -1.88 -13.39 -1.56
CA GLU A 139 -2.71 -14.41 -2.21
C GLU A 139 -2.35 -14.63 -3.68
N VAL A 140 -1.68 -13.66 -4.32
CA VAL A 140 -1.35 -13.72 -5.75
C VAL A 140 0.15 -13.72 -5.96
N MET A 141 0.85 -12.67 -5.53
CA MET A 141 2.29 -12.52 -5.84
C MET A 141 3.12 -13.60 -5.14
N MET A 142 2.84 -13.91 -3.87
CA MET A 142 3.56 -14.93 -3.12
C MET A 142 3.42 -16.33 -3.75
N PRO A 143 2.21 -16.88 -4.00
CA PRO A 143 2.10 -18.18 -4.68
C PRO A 143 2.70 -18.22 -6.08
N LEU A 144 2.66 -17.11 -6.82
CA LEU A 144 3.22 -17.03 -8.17
C LEU A 144 4.75 -17.01 -8.17
N LEU A 145 5.37 -16.21 -7.30
CA LEU A 145 6.80 -15.92 -7.33
C LEU A 145 7.63 -16.79 -6.38
N VAL A 146 7.00 -17.47 -5.42
CA VAL A 146 7.70 -18.39 -4.51
C VAL A 146 7.65 -19.83 -4.99
N ASN A 147 6.64 -20.19 -5.80
CA ASN A 147 6.49 -21.54 -6.31
C ASN A 147 7.59 -21.87 -7.32
N GLN A 148 8.58 -22.64 -6.89
CA GLN A 148 9.73 -23.05 -7.71
C GLN A 148 9.36 -23.80 -8.99
N ARG A 149 8.16 -24.40 -9.08
CA ARG A 149 7.67 -25.01 -10.33
C ARG A 149 7.49 -23.99 -11.45
N ASN A 150 7.34 -22.72 -11.11
CA ASN A 150 7.24 -21.61 -12.06
C ASN A 150 8.64 -21.12 -12.51
N HIS A 151 9.72 -21.63 -11.92
CA HIS A 151 11.09 -21.15 -12.14
C HIS A 151 11.91 -22.05 -13.08
N ASN A 152 11.27 -22.94 -13.84
CA ASN A 152 11.97 -23.95 -14.65
C ASN A 152 12.98 -23.36 -15.66
N SER A 153 12.79 -22.12 -16.09
CA SER A 153 13.68 -21.40 -17.02
C SER A 153 14.63 -20.42 -16.32
N TRP A 154 14.59 -20.32 -14.99
CA TRP A 154 15.36 -19.34 -14.23
C TRP A 154 16.63 -19.98 -13.65
N PRO A 155 17.79 -19.30 -13.73
CA PRO A 155 18.95 -19.70 -12.95
C PRO A 155 18.62 -19.69 -11.45
N ASN A 156 19.21 -20.63 -10.69
CA ASN A 156 18.96 -20.77 -9.25
C ASN A 156 19.17 -19.46 -8.48
N VAL A 157 20.20 -18.69 -8.82
CA VAL A 157 20.49 -17.39 -8.18
C VAL A 157 19.38 -16.37 -8.39
N VAL A 158 18.77 -16.33 -9.58
CA VAL A 158 17.65 -15.43 -9.90
C VAL A 158 16.38 -15.88 -9.16
N SER A 159 16.12 -17.19 -9.14
CA SER A 159 15.02 -17.77 -8.38
C SER A 159 15.11 -17.40 -6.89
N GLN A 160 16.28 -17.59 -6.27
CA GLN A 160 16.50 -17.24 -4.87
C GLN A 160 16.34 -15.73 -4.61
N ASP A 161 16.84 -14.89 -5.51
CA ASP A 161 16.75 -13.44 -5.39
C ASP A 161 15.30 -12.93 -5.49
N ILE A 162 14.51 -13.44 -6.44
CA ILE A 162 13.08 -13.10 -6.56
C ILE A 162 12.30 -13.53 -5.32
N ILE A 163 12.57 -14.74 -4.82
CA ILE A 163 11.95 -15.24 -3.57
C ILE A 163 12.28 -14.31 -2.40
N HIS A 164 13.54 -13.90 -2.28
CA HIS A 164 13.98 -12.98 -1.22
C HIS A 164 13.26 -11.63 -1.32
N HIS A 165 13.18 -11.05 -2.52
CA HIS A 165 12.52 -9.76 -2.75
C HIS A 165 11.01 -9.80 -2.49
N VAL A 166 10.29 -10.85 -2.91
CA VAL A 166 8.85 -10.94 -2.65
C VAL A 166 8.57 -11.17 -1.15
N CYS A 167 9.40 -11.95 -0.45
CA CYS A 167 9.31 -12.10 1.00
C CYS A 167 9.60 -10.78 1.73
N SER A 168 10.57 -10.00 1.25
CA SER A 168 10.84 -8.65 1.76
C SER A 168 9.63 -7.73 1.55
N LEU A 169 9.05 -7.71 0.35
CA LEU A 169 7.86 -6.92 0.03
C LEU A 169 6.68 -7.29 0.94
N LYS A 170 6.41 -8.58 1.15
CA LYS A 170 5.37 -9.07 2.07
C LYS A 170 5.59 -8.53 3.49
N ARG A 171 6.81 -8.59 4.02
CA ARG A 171 7.14 -8.02 5.34
C ARG A 171 6.88 -6.51 5.39
N SER A 172 7.35 -5.76 4.39
CA SER A 172 7.16 -4.31 4.34
C SER A 172 5.67 -3.92 4.27
N VAL A 173 4.88 -4.61 3.44
CA VAL A 173 3.44 -4.36 3.32
C VAL A 173 2.72 -4.71 4.62
N PHE A 174 3.09 -5.80 5.28
CA PHE A 174 2.54 -6.17 6.60
C PHE A 174 2.78 -5.08 7.65
N VAL A 175 4.01 -4.56 7.75
CA VAL A 175 4.34 -3.46 8.68
C VAL A 175 3.58 -2.19 8.31
N MET A 176 3.52 -1.84 7.03
CA MET A 176 2.82 -0.64 6.54
C MET A 176 1.32 -0.65 6.87
N VAL A 177 0.63 -1.76 6.64
CA VAL A 177 -0.79 -1.91 6.99
C VAL A 177 -0.99 -1.72 8.50
N GLY A 178 -0.08 -2.22 9.32
CA GLY A 178 -0.05 -1.96 10.74
C GLY A 178 0.00 -0.46 11.05
N GLN A 179 1.02 0.22 10.53
CA GLN A 179 1.28 1.64 10.82
C GLN A 179 0.10 2.53 10.46
N ILE A 180 -0.56 2.26 9.33
CA ILE A 180 -1.71 3.02 8.85
C ILE A 180 -2.94 2.78 9.74
N ARG A 181 -3.04 1.59 10.35
CA ARG A 181 -4.05 1.26 11.37
C ARG A 181 -3.64 1.72 12.78
N GLY A 182 -2.55 2.48 12.92
CA GLY A 182 -2.03 2.94 14.21
C GLY A 182 -1.44 1.83 15.09
N LYS A 183 -1.04 0.71 14.49
CA LYS A 183 -0.48 -0.46 15.19
C LYS A 183 0.93 -0.77 14.70
N THR A 184 1.77 -1.23 15.59
CA THR A 184 3.11 -1.69 15.29
C THR A 184 3.08 -3.20 15.16
N LEU A 185 3.20 -3.69 13.93
CA LEU A 185 3.18 -5.11 13.62
C LEU A 185 4.60 -5.64 13.42
N LEU A 186 4.93 -6.72 14.13
CA LEU A 186 6.24 -7.35 14.10
C LEU A 186 6.27 -8.40 12.99
N SER A 187 7.00 -8.10 11.91
CA SER A 187 7.20 -9.00 10.77
C SER A 187 7.95 -10.26 11.22
N LEU A 188 7.40 -11.43 10.92
CA LEU A 188 8.10 -12.70 11.16
C LEU A 188 9.13 -12.96 10.06
N PRO A 189 10.24 -13.65 10.36
CA PRO A 189 11.12 -14.16 9.30
C PRO A 189 10.32 -15.14 8.43
N ILE A 190 10.28 -14.86 7.13
CA ILE A 190 9.62 -15.69 6.11
C ILE A 190 10.71 -16.50 5.42
N GLU A 191 10.75 -17.79 5.68
CA GLU A 191 11.56 -18.73 4.90
C GLU A 191 10.61 -19.75 4.24
N PRO A 192 10.30 -19.57 2.95
CA PRO A 192 9.22 -20.32 2.28
C PRO A 192 9.48 -21.83 2.17
N GLU A 193 10.75 -22.26 2.18
CA GLU A 193 11.09 -23.68 2.19
C GLU A 193 10.93 -24.34 3.59
N ARG A 194 10.81 -23.53 4.66
CA ARG A 194 11.13 -23.96 6.03
C ARG A 194 10.12 -23.62 7.10
N GLU A 195 8.96 -23.07 6.74
CA GLU A 195 7.81 -22.96 7.64
C GLU A 195 7.37 -24.32 8.24
N ARG A 196 7.84 -25.45 7.67
CA ARG A 196 7.65 -26.79 8.21
C ARG A 196 8.50 -27.10 9.44
N TYR A 197 9.65 -26.45 9.64
CA TYR A 197 10.56 -26.74 10.76
C TYR A 197 10.15 -26.04 12.05
N ILE A 198 9.59 -24.82 11.96
CA ILE A 198 9.14 -24.05 13.13
C ILE A 198 7.84 -24.65 13.73
N ASN A 199 7.08 -25.42 12.94
CA ASN A 199 5.81 -26.04 13.35
C ASN A 199 5.94 -27.54 13.70
N SER A 200 7.14 -28.11 13.65
CA SER A 200 7.36 -29.54 13.88
C SER A 200 7.87 -29.76 15.32
N ASP A 201 7.05 -30.40 16.16
CA ASP A 201 7.37 -30.86 17.53
C ASP A 201 8.44 -32.00 17.55
N ASN A 202 9.44 -31.96 16.66
CA ASN A 202 10.48 -32.97 16.57
C ASN A 202 11.69 -32.56 17.42
N GLU A 203 11.60 -32.92 18.69
CA GLU A 203 12.56 -32.70 19.79
C GLU A 203 13.95 -33.37 19.59
N LYS A 204 14.27 -33.92 18.42
CA LYS A 204 15.42 -34.82 18.22
C LYS A 204 16.47 -34.40 17.19
N ASN A 205 16.36 -33.25 16.52
CA ASN A 205 17.35 -32.80 15.54
C ASN A 205 17.95 -31.42 15.87
N THR A 206 18.45 -31.24 17.10
CA THR A 206 19.17 -30.03 17.51
C THR A 206 20.55 -29.91 16.85
N GLU A 207 21.12 -31.01 16.32
CA GLU A 207 22.47 -31.03 15.75
C GLU A 207 22.60 -30.40 14.36
N LEU A 208 21.47 -30.07 13.71
CA LEU A 208 21.44 -29.38 12.42
C LEU A 208 20.42 -28.24 12.44
N VAL A 209 20.36 -27.44 13.53
CA VAL A 209 19.68 -26.14 13.45
C VAL A 209 20.43 -25.33 12.39
N ASP A 210 19.76 -25.06 11.27
CA ASP A 210 20.38 -24.30 10.20
C ASP A 210 20.74 -22.91 10.70
N LYS A 211 22.03 -22.55 10.59
CA LYS A 211 22.55 -21.23 10.93
C LYS A 211 21.77 -20.13 10.23
N SER A 212 21.23 -20.38 9.03
CA SER A 212 20.40 -19.42 8.31
C SER A 212 19.14 -19.03 9.11
N ILE A 213 18.48 -20.01 9.75
CA ILE A 213 17.26 -19.78 10.54
C ILE A 213 17.61 -18.92 11.76
N ILE A 214 18.71 -19.24 12.44
CA ILE A 214 19.20 -18.46 13.59
C ILE A 214 19.45 -17.02 13.15
N HIS A 215 20.21 -16.81 12.07
CA HIS A 215 20.50 -15.47 11.56
C HIS A 215 19.25 -14.69 11.11
N ALA A 216 18.26 -15.37 10.53
CA ALA A 216 16.98 -14.76 10.16
C ALA A 216 16.18 -14.31 11.40
N ILE A 217 16.18 -15.13 12.45
CA ILE A 217 15.57 -14.78 13.74
C ILE A 217 16.33 -13.61 14.37
N GLU A 218 17.66 -13.66 14.47
CA GLU A 218 18.50 -12.59 15.02
C GLU A 218 18.24 -11.26 14.29
N SER A 219 18.19 -11.29 12.96
CA SER A 219 17.88 -10.12 12.14
C SER A 219 16.49 -9.56 12.44
N SER A 220 15.51 -10.43 12.64
CA SER A 220 14.15 -10.03 13.01
C SER A 220 14.10 -9.42 14.42
N VAL A 221 14.86 -9.97 15.38
CA VAL A 221 14.97 -9.40 16.73
C VAL A 221 15.56 -7.99 16.69
N ILE A 222 16.60 -7.75 15.89
CA ILE A 222 17.17 -6.41 15.70
C ILE A 222 16.11 -5.44 15.16
N GLU A 223 15.39 -5.85 14.12
CA GLU A 223 14.34 -5.02 13.52
C GLU A 223 13.22 -4.69 14.53
N TRP A 224 12.72 -5.70 15.24
CA TRP A 224 11.71 -5.53 16.29
C TRP A 224 12.20 -4.61 17.40
N THR A 225 13.48 -4.71 17.78
CA THR A 225 14.09 -3.83 18.77
C THR A 225 13.96 -2.37 18.36
N HIS A 226 14.39 -2.04 17.13
CA HIS A 226 14.31 -0.67 16.64
C HIS A 226 12.86 -0.18 16.54
N GLN A 227 11.95 -1.01 16.01
CA GLN A 227 10.54 -0.64 15.89
C GLN A 227 9.90 -0.37 17.26
N ILE A 228 10.11 -1.27 18.23
CA ILE A 228 9.52 -1.15 19.58
C ILE A 228 10.13 0.02 20.35
N GLN A 229 11.44 0.24 20.24
CA GLN A 229 12.09 1.40 20.84
C GLN A 229 11.52 2.71 20.28
N ASN A 230 11.27 2.78 18.97
CA ASN A 230 10.64 3.96 18.37
C ASN A 230 9.24 4.20 18.95
N VAL A 231 8.45 3.13 19.16
CA VAL A 231 7.18 3.25 19.87
C VAL A 231 7.42 3.74 21.29
N LEU A 232 8.27 3.09 22.09
CA LEU A 232 8.52 3.45 23.49
C LEU A 232 9.06 4.89 23.68
N LYS A 233 9.77 5.45 22.70
CA LYS A 233 10.26 6.83 22.72
C LYS A 233 9.21 7.90 22.45
N ARG A 234 8.08 7.59 21.79
CA ARG A 234 7.05 8.60 21.48
C ARG A 234 6.50 9.30 22.72
N GLN A 235 6.38 10.62 22.66
CA GLN A 235 5.90 11.47 23.75
C GLN A 235 4.67 12.31 23.34
N SER A 236 3.76 12.58 24.29
CA SER A 236 2.61 13.45 24.03
C SER A 236 3.01 14.91 23.78
N SER A 237 4.19 15.31 24.28
CA SER A 237 4.78 16.64 24.12
C SER A 237 5.25 16.95 22.70
N GLU A 238 5.37 15.97 21.80
CA GLU A 238 5.87 16.20 20.44
C GLU A 238 5.06 17.24 19.66
N LEU A 239 3.72 17.25 19.83
CA LEU A 239 2.86 18.25 19.20
C LEU A 239 3.08 19.65 19.78
N LEU A 240 3.31 19.74 21.10
CA LEU A 240 3.64 21.00 21.78
C LEU A 240 5.01 21.53 21.33
N LEU A 241 6.01 20.65 21.21
CA LEU A 241 7.35 20.99 20.73
C LEU A 241 7.37 21.45 19.26
N GLN A 242 6.37 21.03 18.47
CA GLN A 242 6.15 21.50 17.09
C GLN A 242 5.40 22.85 17.03
N GLY A 243 5.15 23.52 18.17
CA GLY A 243 4.44 24.80 18.23
C GLY A 243 2.94 24.68 17.98
N LYS A 244 2.36 23.48 18.14
CA LYS A 244 0.90 23.28 18.10
C LYS A 244 0.35 23.34 19.52
N ASP A 245 -0.91 23.75 19.65
CA ASP A 245 -1.64 23.78 20.92
C ASP A 245 -2.64 22.60 20.99
N PRO A 246 -2.20 21.37 21.33
CA PRO A 246 -3.11 20.24 21.48
C PRO A 246 -4.06 20.47 22.65
N HIS A 247 -5.36 20.36 22.38
CA HIS A 247 -6.38 20.35 23.43
C HIS A 247 -6.29 19.07 24.29
N PRO A 248 -6.81 19.04 25.54
CA PRO A 248 -6.70 17.88 26.44
C PRO A 248 -7.14 16.54 25.83
N LYS A 249 -8.17 16.55 24.97
CA LYS A 249 -8.62 15.35 24.25
C LYS A 249 -7.56 14.77 23.29
N VAL A 250 -6.69 15.56 22.66
CA VAL A 250 -5.58 15.04 21.83
C VAL A 250 -4.62 14.23 22.70
N GLU A 251 -4.36 14.70 23.92
CA GLU A 251 -3.48 13.98 24.83
C GLU A 251 -4.11 12.66 25.31
N LEU A 252 -5.41 12.66 25.63
CA LEU A 252 -6.13 11.43 25.97
C LEU A 252 -6.10 10.42 24.82
N ASP A 253 -6.37 10.87 23.59
CA ASP A 253 -6.34 10.02 22.40
C ASP A 253 -4.92 9.47 22.16
N PHE A 254 -3.87 10.28 22.38
CA PHE A 254 -2.48 9.83 22.32
C PHE A 254 -2.22 8.68 23.30
N TRP A 255 -2.57 8.84 24.59
CA TRP A 255 -2.33 7.81 25.60
C TRP A 255 -3.13 6.54 25.34
N LYS A 256 -4.37 6.68 24.88
CA LYS A 256 -5.23 5.56 24.49
C LYS A 256 -4.61 4.77 23.33
N ASN A 257 -4.32 5.42 22.21
CA ASN A 257 -3.73 4.78 21.02
C ASN A 257 -2.38 4.12 21.36
N ARG A 258 -1.57 4.80 22.17
CA ARG A 258 -0.28 4.28 22.63
C ARG A 258 -0.41 3.02 23.50
N TYR A 259 -1.41 2.98 24.37
CA TYR A 259 -1.69 1.80 25.19
C TYR A 259 -2.17 0.63 24.32
N GLU A 260 -3.10 0.88 23.39
CA GLU A 260 -3.61 -0.11 22.45
C GLU A 260 -2.48 -0.69 21.57
N ASP A 261 -1.58 0.16 21.08
CA ASP A 261 -0.41 -0.26 20.30
C ASP A 261 0.54 -1.15 21.13
N LEU A 262 0.91 -0.72 22.34
CA LEU A 262 1.76 -1.55 23.22
C LEU A 262 1.10 -2.86 23.63
N GLN A 263 -0.22 -2.87 23.85
CA GLN A 263 -0.97 -4.09 24.09
C GLN A 263 -0.89 -5.03 22.88
N CYS A 264 -0.97 -4.50 21.66
CA CYS A 264 -0.83 -5.27 20.41
C CYS A 264 0.59 -5.82 20.22
N ILE A 265 1.63 -5.03 20.52
CA ILE A 265 3.03 -5.49 20.49
C ILE A 265 3.22 -6.62 21.50
N TYR A 266 2.71 -6.45 22.72
CA TYR A 266 2.80 -7.46 23.77
C TYR A 266 2.14 -8.79 23.39
N SER A 267 0.93 -8.75 22.80
CA SER A 267 0.26 -9.97 22.36
C SER A 267 1.02 -10.67 21.24
N GLN A 268 1.65 -9.92 20.33
CA GLN A 268 2.53 -10.47 19.29
C GLN A 268 3.75 -11.15 19.91
N LEU A 269 4.45 -10.49 20.83
CA LEU A 269 5.63 -11.07 21.51
C LEU A 269 5.30 -12.33 22.32
N LYS A 270 4.06 -12.45 22.81
CA LYS A 270 3.55 -13.66 23.48
C LYS A 270 3.04 -14.74 22.54
N ALA A 271 3.03 -14.51 21.23
CA ALA A 271 2.60 -15.52 20.28
C ALA A 271 3.55 -16.73 20.34
N ARG A 272 2.98 -17.95 20.31
CA ARG A 272 3.74 -19.22 20.41
C ARG A 272 4.93 -19.25 19.45
N ARG A 273 4.76 -18.77 18.21
CA ARG A 273 5.83 -18.73 17.20
C ARG A 273 7.02 -17.86 17.63
N ILE A 274 6.79 -16.69 18.24
CA ILE A 274 7.87 -15.83 18.73
C ILE A 274 8.52 -16.43 19.99
N LEU A 275 7.72 -17.01 20.89
CA LEU A 275 8.27 -17.71 22.07
C LEU A 275 9.16 -18.90 21.66
N THR A 276 8.77 -19.64 20.62
CA THR A 276 9.59 -20.74 20.07
C THR A 276 10.92 -20.22 19.51
N MET A 277 10.90 -19.06 18.82
CA MET A 277 12.13 -18.41 18.35
C MET A 277 13.02 -17.97 19.52
N LEU A 278 12.42 -17.48 20.61
CA LEU A 278 13.14 -17.09 21.81
C LEU A 278 13.81 -18.28 22.49
N GLU A 279 13.11 -19.41 22.63
CA GLU A 279 13.67 -20.66 23.15
C GLU A 279 14.83 -21.16 22.30
N LEU A 280 14.73 -21.04 20.98
CA LEU A 280 15.82 -21.41 20.07
C LEU A 280 17.05 -20.52 20.30
N LEU A 281 16.87 -19.20 20.39
CA LEU A 281 17.96 -18.25 20.67
C LEU A 281 18.64 -18.54 22.02
N ASP A 282 17.89 -18.99 23.02
CA ASP A 282 18.42 -19.40 24.33
C ASP A 282 19.31 -20.65 24.21
N LYS A 283 18.80 -21.67 23.52
CA LYS A 283 19.49 -22.96 23.31
C LYS A 283 20.83 -22.76 22.60
N VAL A 284 20.89 -21.86 21.62
CA VAL A 284 22.11 -21.55 20.86
C VAL A 284 22.96 -20.46 21.52
N GLN A 285 22.55 -19.97 22.70
CA GLN A 285 23.22 -18.89 23.43
C GLN A 285 23.50 -17.65 22.58
N SER A 286 22.52 -17.25 21.76
CA SER A 286 22.64 -16.07 20.91
C SER A 286 22.79 -14.79 21.75
N THR A 287 23.66 -13.90 21.30
CA THR A 287 23.87 -12.57 21.91
C THR A 287 22.63 -11.67 21.83
N TYR A 288 21.67 -12.00 20.97
CA TYR A 288 20.42 -11.27 20.80
C TYR A 288 19.31 -11.72 21.77
N TYR A 289 19.48 -12.86 22.46
CA TYR A 289 18.51 -13.34 23.45
C TYR A 289 18.29 -12.35 24.61
N PRO A 290 19.33 -11.78 25.26
CA PRO A 290 19.15 -10.78 26.30
C PRO A 290 18.47 -9.50 25.79
N ALA A 291 18.82 -9.06 24.57
CA ALA A 291 18.20 -7.90 23.95
C ALA A 291 16.69 -8.10 23.78
N PHE A 292 16.27 -9.27 23.30
CA PHE A 292 14.86 -9.63 23.18
C PHE A 292 14.13 -9.57 24.53
N LYS A 293 14.71 -10.19 25.58
CA LYS A 293 14.13 -10.16 26.94
C LYS A 293 14.00 -8.75 27.50
N SER A 294 15.00 -7.90 27.27
CA SER A 294 14.95 -6.50 27.69
C SER A 294 13.74 -5.79 27.08
N ILE A 295 13.56 -5.91 25.77
CA ILE A 295 12.47 -5.23 25.06
C ILE A 295 11.11 -5.76 25.50
N PHE A 296 11.00 -7.07 25.73
CA PHE A 296 9.78 -7.65 26.28
C PHE A 296 9.41 -7.01 27.62
N SER A 297 10.40 -6.85 28.50
CA SER A 297 10.23 -6.23 29.81
C SER A 297 9.88 -4.73 29.70
N ASP A 298 10.51 -4.01 28.77
CA ASP A 298 10.22 -2.60 28.50
C ASP A 298 8.79 -2.39 28.00
N VAL A 299 8.27 -3.31 27.16
CA VAL A 299 6.88 -3.30 26.70
C VAL A 299 5.91 -3.57 27.86
N GLU A 300 6.20 -4.54 28.73
CA GLU A 300 5.40 -4.80 29.92
C GLU A 300 5.32 -3.59 30.85
N ALA A 301 6.47 -3.01 31.19
CA ALA A 301 6.56 -1.81 32.02
C ALA A 301 5.83 -0.62 31.38
N GLY A 302 6.04 -0.42 30.06
CA GLY A 302 5.42 0.65 29.30
C GLY A 302 3.89 0.60 29.28
N LYS A 303 3.29 -0.58 29.37
CA LYS A 303 1.83 -0.75 29.49
C LYS A 303 1.31 -0.42 30.88
N ALA A 304 2.01 -0.89 31.92
CA ALA A 304 1.62 -0.69 33.31
C ALA A 304 1.58 0.80 33.68
N VAL A 305 2.64 1.55 33.36
CA VAL A 305 2.73 2.99 33.65
C VAL A 305 1.59 3.78 32.98
N LYS A 306 1.25 3.42 31.75
CA LYS A 306 0.31 4.20 30.93
C LYS A 306 -1.15 3.91 31.26
N PHE A 307 -1.46 2.70 31.72
CA PHE A 307 -2.76 2.39 32.32
C PHE A 307 -3.06 3.34 33.49
N TRP A 308 -2.08 3.57 34.37
CA TRP A 308 -2.23 4.50 35.50
C TRP A 308 -2.39 5.96 35.05
N ILE A 309 -1.64 6.41 34.04
CA ILE A 309 -1.79 7.78 33.50
C ILE A 309 -3.21 8.01 32.97
N ILE A 310 -3.77 7.06 32.24
CA ILE A 310 -5.14 7.16 31.71
C ILE A 310 -6.15 7.23 32.85
N VAL A 311 -6.05 6.33 33.84
CA VAL A 311 -6.98 6.28 34.98
C VAL A 311 -6.93 7.57 35.81
N ILE A 312 -5.73 8.10 36.08
CA ILE A 312 -5.53 9.31 36.87
C ILE A 312 -6.03 10.54 36.11
N LYS A 313 -5.64 10.71 34.84
CA LYS A 313 -6.08 11.86 34.03
C LYS A 313 -7.59 11.86 33.78
N HIS A 314 -8.20 10.68 33.60
CA HIS A 314 -9.65 10.59 33.42
C HIS A 314 -10.41 10.95 34.71
N ARG A 315 -9.88 10.58 35.89
CA ARG A 315 -10.44 11.01 37.18
C ARG A 315 -10.22 12.50 37.51
N LEU A 316 -9.22 13.14 36.93
CA LEU A 316 -8.94 14.58 37.12
C LEU A 316 -9.73 15.48 36.15
N LEU A 317 -10.27 14.92 35.06
CA LEU A 317 -11.04 15.63 34.03
C LEU A 317 -12.57 15.49 34.20
N LEU A 318 -13.01 14.66 35.15
CA LEU A 318 -14.40 14.53 35.62
C LEU A 318 -14.56 15.27 36.95
#